data_AF-A0A657AUN0-F1
#
_entry.id   AF-A0A657AUN0-F1
#
_cell.length_a   1.000
_cell.length_b   1.000
_cell.length_c   1.000
_cell.angle_alpha   90.00
_cell.angle_beta   90.00
_cell.angle_gamma   90.00
#
_symmetry.space_group_name_H-M   'P 1'
#
loop_
_entity.id
_entity.type
_entity.pdbx_description
1 polymer ?
#
loop_
_entity_poly.entity_id
_entity_poly.type
_entity_poly.pdbx_seq_one_letter_code
_entity_poly.pdbx_strand_id
1 'polypeptide(L)'
;MHRTGHWLGLDVHAVGEYKIDGEWRELEPGMVITVEPGIYIAPGNKEVAKKWRGIGIRIDDDVAVTKKSHQVLSKDVPKTIHDIEAIMAQASS
;
A
#
# COMPACT_ATOMS: atom_id res chain seq x y z
N MET A 1 1.83 -9.32 -10.86
CA MET A 1 2.45 -7.97 -10.86
C MET A 1 1.33 -6.95 -10.84
N HIS A 2 1.45 -5.88 -10.05
CA HIS A 2 0.42 -4.85 -9.86
C HIS A 2 1.02 -3.44 -9.83
N ARG A 3 0.19 -2.40 -9.76
CA ARG A 3 0.59 -0.98 -9.59
C ARG A 3 0.79 -0.66 -8.11
N THR A 4 1.43 0.46 -7.79
CA THR A 4 1.69 0.86 -6.40
C THR A 4 0.51 1.56 -5.71
N GLY A 5 -0.63 1.70 -6.38
CA GLY A 5 -1.83 2.34 -5.84
C GLY A 5 -2.88 2.65 -6.89
N HIS A 6 -4.04 3.10 -6.42
CA HIS A 6 -5.19 3.55 -7.20
C HIS A 6 -5.95 4.68 -6.47
N TRP A 7 -6.84 5.38 -7.15
CA TRP A 7 -7.78 6.31 -6.51
C TRP A 7 -8.67 5.58 -5.52
N LEU A 8 -9.01 6.23 -4.41
CA LEU A 8 -9.90 5.71 -3.38
C LEU A 8 -11.06 6.68 -3.13
N GLY A 9 -12.27 6.16 -2.98
CA GLY A 9 -13.49 6.95 -2.83
C GLY A 9 -14.69 6.09 -2.46
N LEU A 10 -15.86 6.37 -3.04
CA LEU A 10 -17.06 5.55 -2.82
C LEU A 10 -16.87 4.11 -3.33
N ASP A 11 -16.13 3.95 -4.42
CA ASP A 11 -15.65 2.67 -4.91
C ASP A 11 -14.21 2.44 -4.46
N VAL A 12 -13.84 1.18 -4.19
CA VAL A 12 -12.47 0.83 -3.79
C VAL A 12 -11.45 1.27 -4.83
N HIS A 13 -11.73 1.03 -6.11
CA HIS A 13 -11.00 1.61 -7.23
C HIS A 13 -11.85 2.75 -7.78
N ALA A 14 -11.67 3.95 -7.21
CA ALA A 14 -12.52 5.07 -7.54
C ALA A 14 -12.33 5.57 -8.97
N VAL A 15 -13.38 6.23 -9.47
CA VAL A 15 -13.36 6.95 -10.73
C VAL A 15 -12.36 8.10 -10.71
N GLY A 16 -11.91 8.52 -11.89
CA GLY A 16 -11.00 9.65 -12.07
C GLY A 16 -9.95 9.33 -13.11
N GLU A 17 -9.77 10.23 -14.08
CA GLU A 17 -8.74 10.09 -15.09
C GLU A 17 -7.35 10.11 -14.45
N TYR A 18 -6.57 9.04 -14.66
CA TYR A 18 -5.17 8.97 -14.22
C TYR A 18 -4.24 9.79 -15.14
N LYS A 19 -4.70 10.10 -16.35
CA LYS A 19 -3.97 10.90 -17.32
C LYS A 19 -4.86 11.98 -17.93
N ILE A 20 -4.30 13.18 -18.10
CA ILE A 20 -4.95 14.29 -18.80
C ILE A 20 -4.05 14.63 -19.98
N ASP A 21 -4.62 14.66 -21.19
CA ASP A 21 -3.89 14.91 -22.44
C ASP A 21 -2.67 13.98 -22.66
N GLY A 22 -2.76 12.74 -22.18
CA GLY A 22 -1.72 11.71 -22.32
C GLY A 22 -0.65 11.70 -21.20
N GLU A 23 -0.58 12.77 -20.41
CA GLU A 23 0.35 12.94 -19.30
C GLU A 23 -0.25 12.48 -17.97
N TRP A 24 0.59 12.01 -17.04
CA TRP A 24 0.12 11.63 -15.70
C TRP A 24 -0.46 12.83 -14.97
N ARG A 25 -1.65 12.65 -14.40
CA ARG A 25 -2.35 13.70 -13.68
C ARG A 25 -1.55 14.14 -12.46
N GLU A 26 -1.35 15.44 -12.32
CA GLU A 26 -0.74 16.04 -11.13
C GLU A 26 -1.65 15.87 -9.91
N LEU A 27 -1.06 15.58 -8.75
CA LEU A 27 -1.82 15.39 -7.51
C LEU A 27 -2.23 16.74 -6.92
N GLU A 28 -3.52 16.90 -6.66
CA GLU A 28 -4.09 18.10 -6.07
C GLU A 28 -4.75 17.82 -4.71
N PRO A 29 -4.80 18.81 -3.79
CA PRO A 29 -5.45 18.65 -2.51
C PRO A 29 -6.90 18.18 -2.64
N GLY A 30 -7.27 17.17 -1.84
CA GLY A 30 -8.61 16.55 -1.87
C GLY A 30 -8.68 15.23 -2.64
N MET A 31 -7.65 14.89 -3.42
CA MET A 31 -7.51 13.53 -3.98
C MET A 31 -7.13 12.53 -2.88
N VAL A 32 -7.62 11.29 -3.00
CA VAL A 32 -7.26 10.18 -2.09
C VAL A 32 -6.80 9.00 -2.93
N ILE A 33 -5.67 8.39 -2.53
CA ILE A 33 -5.04 7.24 -3.19
C ILE A 33 -4.60 6.19 -2.18
N THR A 34 -4.51 4.95 -2.61
CA THR A 34 -3.75 3.91 -1.88
C THR A 34 -2.25 4.01 -2.17
N VAL A 35 -1.44 3.53 -1.24
CA VAL A 35 0.02 3.35 -1.39
C VAL A 35 0.36 1.93 -0.94
N GLU A 36 0.47 1.01 -1.90
CA GLU A 36 0.37 -0.44 -1.65
C GLU A 36 1.55 -1.28 -2.19
N PRO A 37 2.83 -0.96 -1.90
CA PRO A 37 3.95 -1.76 -2.38
C PRO A 37 3.90 -3.20 -1.88
N GLY A 38 4.23 -4.15 -2.76
CA GLY A 38 4.28 -5.57 -2.43
C GLY A 38 5.41 -6.33 -3.13
N ILE A 39 5.93 -7.35 -2.43
CA ILE A 39 6.92 -8.30 -2.95
C ILE A 39 6.35 -9.71 -2.77
N TYR A 40 6.40 -10.50 -3.84
CA TYR A 40 5.83 -11.85 -3.87
C TYR A 40 6.82 -12.81 -4.52
N ILE A 41 7.21 -13.83 -3.76
CA ILE A 41 8.14 -14.86 -4.20
C ILE A 41 7.38 -16.16 -4.34
N ALA A 42 7.09 -16.54 -5.59
CA ALA A 42 6.35 -17.77 -5.87
C ALA A 42 7.02 -19.00 -5.22
N PRO A 43 6.25 -19.97 -4.67
CA PRO A 43 6.81 -21.18 -4.07
C PRO A 43 7.72 -21.97 -5.03
N GLY A 44 7.39 -21.93 -6.32
CA GLY A 44 8.15 -22.59 -7.39
C GLY A 44 9.34 -21.80 -7.95
N ASN A 45 9.64 -20.59 -7.45
CA ASN A 45 10.72 -19.78 -7.99
C ASN A 45 12.10 -20.39 -7.64
N LYS A 46 12.72 -21.05 -8.62
CA LYS A 46 14.02 -21.72 -8.46
C LYS A 46 15.23 -20.78 -8.58
N GLU A 47 15.03 -19.55 -9.05
CA GLU A 47 16.07 -18.54 -9.26
C GLU A 47 16.51 -17.87 -7.95
N VAL A 48 15.72 -18.01 -6.89
CA VAL A 48 16.04 -17.51 -5.54
C VAL A 48 16.30 -18.65 -4.56
N ALA A 49 17.01 -18.35 -3.47
CA ALA A 49 17.27 -19.30 -2.39
C ALA A 49 15.97 -19.85 -1.78
N LYS A 50 15.96 -21.14 -1.42
CA LYS A 50 14.76 -21.86 -0.92
C LYS A 50 14.08 -21.15 0.25
N LYS A 51 14.84 -20.51 1.14
CA LYS A 51 14.33 -19.79 2.33
C LYS A 51 13.39 -18.62 2.02
N TRP A 52 13.43 -18.09 0.80
CA TRP A 52 12.59 -16.95 0.40
C TRP A 52 11.30 -17.36 -0.31
N ARG A 53 11.21 -18.62 -0.75
CA ARG A 53 10.11 -19.10 -1.60
C ARG A 53 8.81 -19.20 -0.81
N GLY A 54 7.71 -18.74 -1.40
CA GLY A 54 6.38 -18.75 -0.79
C GLY A 54 6.08 -17.53 0.10
N ILE A 55 7.02 -16.60 0.24
CA ILE A 55 6.79 -15.36 0.99
C ILE A 55 6.10 -14.33 0.07
N GLY A 56 4.98 -13.78 0.54
CA GLY A 56 4.30 -12.66 -0.10
C GLY A 56 3.91 -11.64 0.95
N ILE A 57 4.32 -10.38 0.75
CA ILE A 57 4.08 -9.28 1.69
C ILE A 57 3.62 -8.06 0.90
N ARG A 58 2.58 -7.39 1.40
CA ARG A 58 2.12 -6.07 0.95
C ARG A 58 1.80 -5.26 2.21
N ILE A 59 2.21 -4.00 2.22
CA ILE A 59 1.83 -3.02 3.25
C ILE A 59 1.11 -1.91 2.49
N ASP A 60 -0.08 -1.53 2.97
CA ASP A 60 -1.00 -0.67 2.25
C ASP A 60 -1.53 0.42 3.19
N ASP A 61 -1.56 1.65 2.69
CA ASP A 61 -2.10 2.80 3.38
C ASP A 61 -2.99 3.66 2.47
N ASP A 62 -4.03 4.21 3.07
CA ASP A 62 -4.90 5.20 2.44
C ASP A 62 -4.34 6.61 2.69
N VAL A 63 -4.13 7.38 1.62
CA VAL A 63 -3.43 8.66 1.66
C VAL A 63 -4.24 9.76 0.99
N ALA A 64 -4.57 10.79 1.77
CA ALA A 64 -5.21 12.00 1.26
C ALA A 64 -4.16 13.08 0.93
N VAL A 65 -4.23 13.65 -0.27
CA VAL A 65 -3.39 14.79 -0.67
C VAL A 65 -3.89 16.06 0.02
N THR A 66 -2.98 16.83 0.58
CA THR A 66 -3.26 18.10 1.27
C THR A 66 -2.55 19.26 0.58
N LYS A 67 -2.85 20.50 0.96
CA LYS A 67 -2.24 21.70 0.37
C LYS A 67 -0.71 21.77 0.43
N LYS A 68 -0.09 21.07 1.39
CA LYS A 68 1.38 21.13 1.60
C LYS A 68 2.08 19.78 1.45
N SER A 69 1.36 18.68 1.63
CA SER A 69 1.91 17.32 1.62
C SER A 69 0.75 16.31 1.55
N HIS A 70 0.73 15.31 2.42
CA HIS A 70 -0.30 14.29 2.49
C HIS A 70 -0.68 13.98 3.95
N GLN A 71 -1.82 13.31 4.12
CA GLN A 71 -2.28 12.73 5.37
C GLN A 71 -2.50 11.23 5.17
N VAL A 72 -1.83 10.41 5.99
CA VAL A 72 -2.09 8.96 6.05
C VAL A 72 -3.30 8.72 6.95
N LEU A 73 -4.37 8.19 6.37
CA LEU A 73 -5.66 7.95 7.04
C LEU A 73 -5.66 6.64 7.82
N SER A 74 -4.90 5.64 7.35
CA SER A 74 -4.78 4.29 7.93
C SER A 74 -3.64 4.15 8.95
N LYS A 75 -3.02 5.24 9.37
CA LYS A 75 -1.78 5.24 10.18
C LYS A 75 -1.91 4.59 11.56
N ASP A 76 -3.14 4.43 12.05
CA ASP A 76 -3.40 3.98 13.42
C ASP A 76 -3.18 2.47 13.58
N VAL A 77 -3.14 1.70 12.47
CA VAL A 77 -2.69 0.30 12.52
C VAL A 77 -1.16 0.25 12.40
N PRO A 78 -0.45 -0.45 13.31
CA PRO A 78 1.00 -0.51 13.25
C PRO A 78 1.47 -1.36 12.06
N LYS A 79 2.60 -0.96 11.50
CA LYS A 79 3.24 -1.61 10.34
C LYS A 79 4.75 -1.82 10.52
N THR A 80 5.30 -1.43 11.67
CA THR A 80 6.69 -1.74 12.01
C THR A 80 6.77 -3.16 12.56
N ILE A 81 7.92 -3.82 12.36
CA ILE A 81 8.15 -5.18 12.87
C ILE A 81 7.93 -5.22 14.39
N HIS A 82 8.56 -4.28 15.11
CA HIS A 82 8.49 -4.19 16.57
C HIS A 82 7.06 -4.05 17.08
N ASP A 83 6.28 -3.13 16.49
CA ASP A 83 4.94 -2.84 17.00
C ASP A 83 3.96 -3.98 16.71
N ILE A 84 4.11 -4.65 15.56
CA ILE A 84 3.34 -5.86 15.23
C ILE A 84 3.66 -6.97 16.23
N GLU A 85 4.95 -7.27 16.45
CA GLU A 85 5.38 -8.31 17.40
C GLU A 85 4.89 -8.01 18.82
N ALA A 86 4.93 -6.75 19.25
CA ALA A 86 4.48 -6.32 20.57
C ALA A 86 2.96 -6.53 20.77
N ILE A 87 2.13 -6.17 19.78
CA ILE A 87 0.67 -6.36 19.88
C ILE A 87 0.31 -7.85 19.86
N MET A 88 0.96 -8.65 19.02
CA MET A 88 0.71 -10.09 18.97
C MET A 88 1.08 -10.79 20.29
N ALA A 89 2.18 -10.37 20.93
CA ALA A 89 2.59 -10.90 22.22
C ALA A 89 1.58 -10.56 23.33
N GLN A 90 1.05 -9.33 23.36
CA GLN A 90 0.01 -8.91 24.32
C GLN A 90 -1.31 -9.66 24.13
N ALA A 91 -1.72 -9.92 22.89
CA ALA A 91 -2.97 -10.63 22.61
C ALA A 91 -2.91 -12.14 22.97
N SER A 92 -1.72 -12.68 23.20
CA SER A 92 -1.50 -14.10 23.50
C SER A 92 -1.44 -14.42 25.01
N SER A 93 -1.54 -13.39 25.86
CA SER A 93 -1.56 -13.51 27.34
C SER A 93 -2.97 -13.35 27.89
#